data_AF-A0A3B0KEI2-F1
#
_entry.id   AF-A0A3B0KEI2-F1
#
_cell.length_a   1.000
_cell.length_b   1.000
_cell.length_c   1.000
_cell.angle_alpha   90.00
_cell.angle_beta   90.00
_cell.angle_gamma   90.00
#
_symmetry.space_group_name_H-M   'P 1'
#
loop_
_entity.id
_entity.type
_entity.pdbx_description
1 polymer ?
#
loop_
_entity_poly.entity_id
_entity_poly.type
_entity_poly.pdbx_seq_one_letter_code
_entity_poly.pdbx_strand_id
1 'polypeptide(L)'
;MNARIFVFLALALVPLCSATFDPSVICSLVVNGTKINDPRVCNGWIECTAGQPVAGTCGAGLFYDRESEKCVDSDSIQCLSSDPCASVLNGFAADPYSCSSYYYCLDGKGTKGYCPTGMNFSAGTETCIRMYPCKLNMDPDSYCNILPDGVFIKDSSNCNGWQMCWDGEVISGTCPGTFYFSASSASCDYPQNVACDISVPPLIAEKGVCAQAGDFVSDKVSCNGYYYCHELADGQMALEHAVCSDGRFFLAADGGACVPRTNVACPYDRCVGLGNTTIQLASESDDGCRGFAICQDGVSIGTGTCPAEEYFDELTQRCTTAVISYPACQTQVVAHTANNDDTTGTSTSDSPRQATSTEAA
;
A
#
# COMPACT_ATOMS: atom_id res chain seq x y z
N MET A 1 -11.97 -60.47 -14.37
CA MET A 1 -12.59 -59.16 -14.66
C MET A 1 -11.74 -58.10 -13.97
N ASN A 2 -10.82 -57.46 -14.71
CA ASN A 2 -9.98 -56.38 -14.17
C ASN A 2 -10.64 -55.03 -14.49
N ALA A 3 -11.21 -54.39 -13.48
CA ALA A 3 -11.76 -53.04 -13.63
C ALA A 3 -10.62 -52.01 -13.52
N ARG A 4 -10.37 -51.27 -14.60
CA ARG A 4 -9.47 -50.11 -14.60
C ARG A 4 -10.27 -48.88 -14.17
N ILE A 5 -9.89 -48.28 -13.05
CA ILE A 5 -10.45 -47.02 -12.55
C ILE A 5 -9.76 -45.88 -13.32
N PHE A 6 -10.53 -45.15 -14.12
CA PHE A 6 -10.07 -43.91 -14.74
C PHE A 6 -10.40 -42.74 -13.80
N VAL A 7 -9.35 -42.09 -13.28
CA VAL A 7 -9.47 -40.85 -12.52
C VAL A 7 -9.51 -39.69 -13.53
N PHE A 8 -10.68 -39.09 -13.72
CA PHE A 8 -10.82 -37.85 -14.46
C PHE A 8 -10.40 -36.68 -13.57
N LEU A 9 -9.21 -36.13 -13.82
CA LEU A 9 -8.81 -34.84 -13.25
C LEU A 9 -9.63 -33.75 -13.97
N ALA A 10 -10.69 -33.27 -13.33
CA ALA A 10 -11.38 -32.07 -13.78
C ALA A 10 -10.47 -30.86 -13.48
N LEU A 11 -9.79 -30.33 -14.51
CA LEU A 11 -9.20 -28.99 -14.44
C LEU A 11 -10.35 -28.00 -14.29
N ALA A 12 -10.55 -27.48 -13.09
CA ALA A 12 -11.38 -26.30 -12.88
C ALA A 12 -10.72 -25.12 -13.60
N LEU A 13 -11.31 -24.69 -14.71
CA LEU A 13 -11.02 -23.41 -15.33
C LEU A 13 -11.45 -22.32 -14.34
N VAL A 14 -10.48 -21.80 -13.61
CA VAL A 14 -10.66 -20.58 -12.82
C VAL A 14 -10.92 -19.47 -13.84
N PRO A 15 -12.08 -18.79 -13.82
CA PRO A 15 -12.31 -17.67 -14.72
C PRO A 15 -11.30 -16.59 -14.32
N LEU A 16 -10.37 -16.28 -15.21
CA LEU A 16 -9.55 -15.09 -15.12
C LEU A 16 -10.53 -13.91 -15.16
N CYS A 17 -10.76 -13.31 -13.99
CA CYS A 17 -11.52 -12.08 -13.88
C CYS A 17 -10.79 -11.03 -14.69
N SER A 18 -11.22 -10.81 -15.93
CA SER A 18 -10.77 -9.68 -16.72
C SER A 18 -11.43 -8.48 -16.07
N ALA A 19 -10.66 -7.63 -15.39
CA ALA A 19 -11.18 -6.39 -14.84
C ALA A 19 -11.75 -5.56 -15.98
N THR A 20 -13.07 -5.55 -16.11
CA THR A 20 -13.79 -4.75 -17.11
C THR A 20 -14.02 -3.37 -16.53
N PHE A 21 -13.80 -2.33 -17.33
CA PHE A 21 -14.09 -0.95 -16.94
C PHE A 21 -15.56 -0.81 -16.49
N ASP A 22 -15.78 -0.40 -15.23
CA ASP A 22 -17.09 -0.06 -14.67
C ASP A 22 -17.25 1.47 -14.56
N PRO A 23 -18.04 2.09 -15.44
CA PRO A 23 -18.21 3.53 -15.45
C PRO A 23 -19.02 4.06 -14.26
N SER A 24 -19.71 3.21 -13.50
CA SER A 24 -20.44 3.61 -12.30
C SER A 24 -19.50 4.10 -11.21
N VAL A 25 -18.29 3.52 -11.14
CA VAL A 25 -17.26 3.93 -10.18
C VAL A 25 -16.85 5.36 -10.46
N ILE A 26 -16.38 5.67 -11.67
CA ILE A 26 -15.93 7.03 -12.00
C ILE A 26 -17.05 8.05 -11.93
N CYS A 27 -18.28 7.70 -12.35
CA CYS A 27 -19.42 8.60 -12.26
C CYS A 27 -19.82 8.95 -10.82
N SER A 28 -19.48 8.11 -9.84
CA SER A 28 -19.67 8.43 -8.41
C SER A 28 -18.62 9.41 -7.85
N LEU A 29 -17.49 9.57 -8.54
CA LEU A 29 -16.33 10.36 -8.10
C LEU A 29 -16.26 11.75 -8.73
N VAL A 30 -17.08 12.04 -9.73
CA VAL A 30 -17.07 13.31 -10.48
C VAL A 30 -18.40 14.06 -10.36
N VAL A 31 -18.40 15.34 -10.75
CA VAL A 31 -19.60 16.17 -10.75
C VAL A 31 -20.63 15.69 -11.79
N ASN A 32 -21.91 15.90 -11.49
CA ASN A 32 -23.01 15.60 -12.40
C ASN A 32 -22.87 16.35 -13.73
N GLY A 33 -23.05 15.66 -14.85
CA GLY A 33 -22.89 16.17 -16.21
C GLY A 33 -21.48 16.02 -16.77
N THR A 34 -20.51 15.52 -16.00
CA THR A 34 -19.17 15.22 -16.52
C THR A 34 -19.26 14.24 -17.68
N LYS A 35 -18.64 14.58 -18.81
CA LYS A 35 -18.51 13.68 -19.96
C LYS A 35 -17.09 13.17 -20.12
N ILE A 36 -16.96 11.89 -20.43
CA ILE A 36 -15.68 11.19 -20.57
C ILE A 36 -15.62 10.41 -21.88
N ASN A 37 -14.41 10.15 -22.35
CA ASN A 37 -14.19 9.11 -23.36
C ASN A 37 -14.60 7.74 -22.79
N ASP A 38 -15.24 6.89 -23.60
CA ASP A 38 -15.34 5.47 -23.24
C ASP A 38 -13.98 4.81 -23.52
N PRO A 39 -13.25 4.33 -22.50
CA PRO A 39 -11.93 3.75 -22.71
C PRO A 39 -11.96 2.46 -23.53
N ARG A 40 -13.12 1.90 -23.86
CA ARG A 40 -13.23 0.67 -24.64
C ARG A 40 -13.34 0.94 -26.15
N VAL A 41 -13.77 2.14 -26.56
CA VAL A 41 -14.07 2.46 -27.97
C VAL A 41 -13.82 3.93 -28.30
N CYS A 42 -13.16 4.21 -29.43
CA CYS A 42 -12.77 5.57 -29.83
C CYS A 42 -13.93 6.52 -30.14
N ASN A 43 -15.06 5.97 -30.60
CA ASN A 43 -16.25 6.73 -30.96
C ASN A 43 -17.29 6.76 -29.84
N GLY A 44 -16.99 6.25 -28.65
CA GLY A 44 -17.92 6.20 -27.52
C GLY A 44 -17.63 7.27 -26.47
N TRP A 45 -18.68 7.70 -25.80
CA TRP A 45 -18.60 8.64 -24.69
C TRP A 45 -19.59 8.24 -23.61
N ILE A 46 -19.33 8.70 -22.38
CA ILE A 46 -20.19 8.47 -21.22
C ILE A 46 -20.41 9.81 -20.53
N GLU A 47 -21.67 10.12 -20.23
CA GLU A 47 -22.08 11.26 -19.40
C GLU A 47 -22.52 10.76 -18.03
N CYS A 48 -21.92 11.29 -16.97
CA CYS A 48 -22.24 10.93 -15.60
C CYS A 48 -23.44 11.73 -15.11
N THR A 49 -24.62 11.10 -15.11
CA THR A 49 -25.89 11.70 -14.68
C THR A 49 -26.31 11.13 -13.33
N ALA A 50 -26.34 11.98 -12.30
CA ALA A 50 -26.69 11.61 -10.93
C ALA A 50 -25.89 10.39 -10.40
N GLY A 51 -24.59 10.36 -10.69
CA GLY A 51 -23.71 9.25 -10.31
C GLY A 51 -23.85 7.99 -11.16
N GLN A 52 -24.68 8.01 -12.21
CA GLN A 52 -24.92 6.88 -13.10
C GLN A 52 -24.45 7.18 -14.54
N PRO A 53 -23.91 6.19 -15.25
CA PRO A 53 -23.39 6.39 -16.58
C PRO A 53 -24.50 6.38 -17.65
N VAL A 54 -24.50 7.38 -18.52
CA VAL A 54 -25.30 7.41 -19.75
C VAL A 54 -24.35 7.36 -20.94
N ALA A 55 -24.38 6.26 -21.69
CA ALA A 55 -23.47 6.07 -22.82
C ALA A 55 -24.06 6.58 -24.14
N GLY A 56 -23.19 7.04 -25.03
CA GLY A 56 -23.53 7.39 -26.41
C GLY A 56 -22.37 7.13 -27.37
N THR A 57 -22.65 7.26 -28.67
CA THR A 57 -21.65 7.05 -29.73
C THR A 57 -21.71 8.14 -30.79
N CYS A 58 -20.53 8.44 -31.33
CA CYS A 58 -20.37 9.29 -32.50
C CYS A 58 -20.70 8.53 -33.78
N GLY A 59 -21.06 9.29 -34.83
CA GLY A 59 -21.31 8.77 -36.17
C GLY A 59 -20.06 8.14 -36.81
N ALA A 60 -20.24 7.51 -37.97
CA ALA A 60 -19.15 6.88 -38.70
C ALA A 60 -18.04 7.90 -39.07
N GLY A 61 -16.78 7.52 -38.87
CA GLY A 61 -15.61 8.37 -39.14
C GLY A 61 -15.33 9.43 -38.08
N LEU A 62 -16.05 9.42 -36.96
CA LEU A 62 -15.88 10.40 -35.88
C LEU A 62 -15.40 9.73 -34.59
N PHE A 63 -14.49 10.40 -33.88
CA PHE A 63 -14.10 10.07 -32.51
C PHE A 63 -14.68 11.09 -31.55
N TYR A 64 -14.92 10.66 -30.30
CA TYR A 64 -15.30 11.59 -29.25
C TYR A 64 -14.04 12.26 -28.71
N ASP A 65 -14.03 13.59 -28.71
CA ASP A 65 -13.02 14.40 -28.07
C ASP A 65 -13.59 14.92 -26.74
N ARG A 66 -13.03 14.43 -25.63
CA ARG A 66 -13.42 14.86 -24.29
C ARG A 66 -13.12 16.34 -24.03
N GLU A 67 -12.06 16.91 -24.60
CA GLU A 67 -11.65 18.29 -24.28
C GLU A 67 -12.62 19.31 -24.90
N SER A 68 -13.09 19.07 -26.12
CA SER A 68 -14.14 19.89 -26.74
C SER A 68 -15.56 19.39 -26.49
N GLU A 69 -15.71 18.24 -25.81
CA GLU A 69 -16.95 17.48 -25.60
C GLU A 69 -17.76 17.21 -26.88
N LYS A 70 -17.06 16.94 -28.00
CA LYS A 70 -17.69 16.81 -29.33
C LYS A 70 -17.20 15.58 -30.08
N CYS A 71 -18.05 15.11 -30.98
CA CYS A 71 -17.61 14.21 -32.03
C CYS A 71 -16.84 15.00 -33.09
N VAL A 72 -15.57 14.66 -33.28
CA VAL A 72 -14.66 15.28 -34.25
C VAL A 72 -14.18 14.24 -35.25
N ASP A 73 -13.67 14.68 -36.40
CA ASP A 73 -13.12 13.76 -37.41
C ASP A 73 -12.03 12.88 -36.81
N SER A 74 -12.07 11.56 -37.10
CA SER A 74 -11.14 10.59 -36.51
C SER A 74 -9.66 10.88 -36.80
N ASP A 75 -9.38 11.63 -37.87
CA ASP A 75 -8.02 12.01 -38.27
C ASP A 75 -7.51 13.26 -37.52
N SER A 76 -8.38 13.95 -36.77
CA SER A 76 -8.05 15.19 -36.06
C SER A 76 -7.52 14.97 -34.65
N ILE A 77 -7.80 13.81 -34.04
CA ILE A 77 -7.37 13.43 -32.70
C ILE A 77 -6.85 12.00 -32.67
N GLN A 78 -6.01 11.67 -31.69
CA GLN A 78 -5.63 10.28 -31.45
C GLN A 78 -6.72 9.55 -30.68
N CYS A 79 -6.98 8.29 -31.03
CA CYS A 79 -7.85 7.45 -30.21
C CYS A 79 -7.15 7.08 -28.90
N LEU A 80 -7.73 7.51 -27.78
CA LEU A 80 -7.33 7.10 -26.43
C LEU A 80 -8.25 5.97 -25.97
N SER A 81 -7.82 4.73 -26.19
CA SER A 81 -8.60 3.52 -25.89
C SER A 81 -7.71 2.42 -25.32
N SER A 82 -8.24 1.67 -24.36
CA SER A 82 -7.69 0.42 -23.86
C SER A 82 -7.77 -0.72 -24.88
N ASP A 83 -8.59 -0.57 -25.93
CA ASP A 83 -8.59 -1.40 -27.13
C ASP A 83 -7.95 -0.64 -28.31
N PRO A 84 -6.64 -0.81 -28.56
CA PRO A 84 -5.94 -0.10 -29.62
C PRO A 84 -6.35 -0.56 -31.04
N CYS A 85 -7.00 -1.71 -31.19
CA CYS A 85 -7.52 -2.17 -32.48
C CYS A 85 -8.90 -1.59 -32.81
N ALA A 86 -9.55 -0.87 -31.89
CA ALA A 86 -10.82 -0.20 -32.14
C ALA A 86 -10.76 0.82 -33.30
N SER A 87 -9.57 1.38 -33.58
CA SER A 87 -9.34 2.31 -34.70
C SER A 87 -8.59 1.69 -35.88
N VAL A 88 -8.11 0.44 -35.76
CA VAL A 88 -7.27 -0.23 -36.76
C VAL A 88 -7.94 -1.51 -37.23
N LEU A 89 -8.56 -1.47 -38.40
CA LEU A 89 -9.26 -2.64 -38.94
C LEU A 89 -8.29 -3.79 -39.23
N ASN A 90 -7.17 -3.50 -39.91
CA ASN A 90 -6.15 -4.49 -40.25
C ASN A 90 -4.77 -3.83 -40.15
N GLY A 91 -3.80 -4.52 -39.55
CA GLY A 91 -2.41 -4.02 -39.43
C GLY A 91 -1.88 -4.13 -38.01
N PHE A 92 -1.08 -3.16 -37.59
CA PHE A 92 -0.51 -3.11 -36.26
C PHE A 92 -0.89 -1.84 -35.51
N ALA A 93 -1.18 -1.98 -34.22
CA ALA A 93 -1.43 -0.86 -33.31
C ALA A 93 -0.39 -0.88 -32.17
N ALA A 94 0.03 0.31 -31.72
CA ALA A 94 0.87 0.39 -30.53
C ALA A 94 0.09 -0.08 -29.29
N ASP A 95 0.77 -0.71 -28.35
CA ASP A 95 0.20 -0.90 -27.01
C ASP A 95 0.23 0.44 -26.27
N PRO A 96 -0.93 0.99 -25.83
CA PRO A 96 -0.99 2.29 -25.19
C PRO A 96 -0.27 2.34 -23.83
N TYR A 97 -0.06 1.19 -23.19
CA TYR A 97 0.52 1.07 -21.85
C TYR A 97 1.93 0.47 -21.85
N SER A 98 2.46 0.07 -23.00
CA SER A 98 3.77 -0.58 -23.06
C SER A 98 4.50 -0.36 -24.39
N CYS A 99 5.70 0.20 -24.30
CA CYS A 99 6.58 0.46 -25.42
C CYS A 99 7.09 -0.81 -26.12
N SER A 100 7.18 -1.92 -25.39
CA SER A 100 7.77 -3.17 -25.85
C SER A 100 6.72 -4.15 -26.37
N SER A 101 5.44 -3.75 -26.42
CA SER A 101 4.36 -4.56 -27.00
C SER A 101 3.58 -3.79 -28.05
N TYR A 102 2.81 -4.55 -28.82
CA TYR A 102 1.97 -4.06 -29.88
C TYR A 102 0.80 -5.02 -30.06
N TYR A 103 -0.19 -4.63 -30.86
CA TYR A 103 -1.30 -5.48 -31.24
C TYR A 103 -1.29 -5.70 -32.75
N TYR A 104 -1.43 -6.96 -33.16
CA TYR A 104 -1.79 -7.29 -34.53
C TYR A 104 -3.31 -7.30 -34.64
N CYS A 105 -3.86 -6.40 -35.45
CA CYS A 105 -5.29 -6.23 -35.63
C CYS A 105 -5.74 -6.94 -36.90
N LEU A 106 -6.79 -7.75 -36.79
CA LEU A 106 -7.48 -8.40 -37.91
C LEU A 106 -8.99 -8.21 -37.72
N ASP A 107 -9.64 -7.56 -38.67
CA ASP A 107 -11.04 -7.13 -38.58
C ASP A 107 -11.37 -6.42 -37.25
N GLY A 108 -10.46 -5.54 -36.80
CA GLY A 108 -10.57 -4.78 -35.56
C GLY A 108 -10.29 -5.58 -34.28
N LYS A 109 -9.95 -6.87 -34.39
CA LYS A 109 -9.61 -7.72 -33.23
C LYS A 109 -8.11 -7.83 -33.04
N GLY A 110 -7.64 -7.42 -31.87
CA GLY A 110 -6.23 -7.42 -31.52
C GLY A 110 -5.71 -8.71 -30.93
N THR A 111 -4.56 -9.16 -31.39
CA THR A 111 -3.71 -10.14 -30.71
C THR A 111 -2.43 -9.46 -30.23
N LYS A 112 -2.16 -9.53 -28.93
CA LYS A 112 -0.98 -8.89 -28.34
C LYS A 112 0.32 -9.60 -28.75
N GLY A 113 1.29 -8.83 -29.22
CA GLY A 113 2.66 -9.24 -29.53
C GLY A 113 3.68 -8.45 -28.71
N TYR A 114 4.92 -8.93 -28.71
CA TYR A 114 6.03 -8.33 -27.96
C TYR A 114 7.24 -8.14 -28.86
N CYS A 115 7.88 -6.99 -28.74
CA CYS A 115 9.17 -6.75 -29.33
C CYS A 115 10.26 -7.58 -28.62
N PRO A 116 11.32 -8.00 -29.35
CA PRO A 116 12.48 -8.60 -28.74
C PRO A 116 13.11 -7.70 -27.66
N THR A 117 13.81 -8.29 -26.70
CA THR A 117 14.45 -7.56 -25.59
C THR A 117 15.31 -6.39 -26.08
N GLY A 118 15.05 -5.20 -25.53
CA GLY A 118 15.78 -3.96 -25.87
C GLY A 118 15.26 -3.23 -27.12
N MET A 119 14.09 -3.61 -27.63
CA MET A 119 13.42 -2.94 -28.75
C MET A 119 12.04 -2.41 -28.31
N ASN A 120 11.65 -1.28 -28.91
CA ASN A 120 10.32 -0.70 -28.75
C ASN A 120 9.58 -0.70 -30.09
N PHE A 121 8.25 -0.83 -30.04
CA PHE A 121 7.42 -0.80 -31.22
C PHE A 121 7.26 0.63 -31.74
N SER A 122 7.35 0.80 -33.06
CA SER A 122 7.08 2.05 -33.77
C SER A 122 5.86 1.87 -34.65
N ALA A 123 4.74 2.50 -34.29
CA ALA A 123 3.50 2.44 -35.08
C ALA A 123 3.66 3.06 -36.47
N GLY A 124 4.49 4.09 -36.64
CA GLY A 124 4.71 4.74 -37.92
C GLY A 124 5.46 3.86 -38.94
N THR A 125 6.24 2.89 -38.48
CA THR A 125 6.96 1.93 -39.34
C THR A 125 6.40 0.52 -39.24
N GLU A 126 5.46 0.28 -38.32
CA GLU A 126 4.93 -1.05 -37.95
C GLU A 126 6.03 -2.07 -37.60
N THR A 127 7.13 -1.64 -36.98
CA THR A 127 8.28 -2.51 -36.65
C THR A 127 8.84 -2.26 -35.25
N CYS A 128 9.55 -3.26 -34.72
CA CYS A 128 10.34 -3.13 -33.49
C CYS A 128 11.72 -2.55 -33.79
N ILE A 129 12.03 -1.42 -33.17
CA ILE A 129 13.26 -0.68 -33.41
C ILE A 129 14.07 -0.60 -32.10
N ARG A 130 15.36 -0.92 -32.18
CA ARG A 130 16.29 -0.82 -31.04
C ARG A 130 16.45 0.64 -30.63
N MET A 131 16.34 0.92 -29.33
CA MET A 131 16.46 2.26 -28.74
C MET A 131 15.50 3.30 -29.36
N TYR A 132 14.36 2.87 -29.91
CA TYR A 132 13.36 3.80 -30.39
C TYR A 132 12.78 4.60 -29.21
N PRO A 133 12.81 5.95 -29.28
CA PRO A 133 12.25 6.78 -28.23
C PRO A 133 10.74 6.53 -28.17
N CYS A 134 10.30 5.97 -27.05
CA CYS A 134 8.90 5.71 -26.80
C CYS A 134 8.36 6.75 -25.82
N LYS A 135 7.20 7.30 -26.14
CA LYS A 135 6.40 8.10 -25.23
C LYS A 135 5.13 7.30 -24.92
N LEU A 136 5.02 6.81 -23.69
CA LEU A 136 3.75 6.26 -23.21
C LEU A 136 2.79 7.43 -23.07
N ASN A 137 1.60 7.28 -23.65
CA ASN A 137 0.56 8.32 -23.64
C ASN A 137 -0.58 7.98 -22.69
N MET A 138 -0.59 6.75 -22.13
CA MET A 138 -1.60 6.32 -21.18
C MET A 138 -0.94 5.61 -20.01
N ASP A 139 -1.37 5.98 -18.81
CA ASP A 139 -1.10 5.25 -17.56
C ASP A 139 -2.37 4.45 -17.25
N PRO A 140 -2.32 3.10 -17.14
CA PRO A 140 -3.52 2.27 -16.95
C PRO A 140 -4.37 2.66 -15.73
N ASP A 141 -3.77 3.28 -14.71
CA ASP A 141 -4.47 3.68 -13.49
C ASP A 141 -4.88 5.17 -13.50
N SER A 142 -4.52 5.93 -14.54
CA SER A 142 -4.81 7.35 -14.63
C SER A 142 -6.19 7.64 -15.22
N TYR A 143 -7.01 8.38 -14.47
CA TYR A 143 -8.28 8.91 -14.96
C TYR A 143 -8.12 9.96 -16.07
N CYS A 144 -6.93 10.56 -16.22
CA CYS A 144 -6.65 11.53 -17.28
C CYS A 144 -6.54 10.91 -18.68
N ASN A 145 -6.67 9.59 -18.78
CA ASN A 145 -6.92 8.91 -20.05
C ASN A 145 -8.34 9.15 -20.59
N ILE A 146 -9.30 9.48 -19.72
CA ILE A 146 -10.74 9.52 -20.08
C ILE A 146 -11.43 10.83 -19.71
N LEU A 147 -10.95 11.55 -18.69
CA LEU A 147 -11.51 12.82 -18.24
C LEU A 147 -10.87 14.01 -18.96
N PRO A 148 -11.66 15.07 -19.25
CA PRO A 148 -11.12 16.32 -19.75
C PRO A 148 -10.40 17.12 -18.66
N ASP A 149 -9.61 18.09 -19.10
CA ASP A 149 -8.87 18.97 -18.20
C ASP A 149 -9.80 19.79 -17.29
N GLY A 150 -9.36 19.99 -16.05
CA GLY A 150 -10.09 20.81 -15.07
C GLY A 150 -11.23 20.08 -14.33
N VAL A 151 -11.52 18.83 -14.67
CA VAL A 151 -12.49 18.03 -13.91
C VAL A 151 -11.86 17.53 -12.63
N PHE A 152 -12.50 17.85 -11.49
CA PHE A 152 -12.11 17.30 -10.21
C PHE A 152 -12.72 15.91 -9.96
N ILE A 153 -11.91 15.04 -9.37
CA ILE A 153 -12.20 13.66 -9.04
C ILE A 153 -12.02 13.50 -7.55
N LYS A 154 -13.01 12.94 -6.86
CA LYS A 154 -12.88 12.59 -5.45
C LYS A 154 -11.93 11.42 -5.29
N ASP A 155 -11.00 11.53 -4.34
CA ASP A 155 -10.13 10.42 -3.97
C ASP A 155 -10.96 9.34 -3.22
N SER A 156 -10.99 8.13 -3.77
CA SER A 156 -11.75 7.00 -3.20
C SER A 156 -11.10 6.43 -1.94
N SER A 157 -9.83 6.75 -1.70
CA SER A 157 -9.04 6.30 -0.54
C SER A 157 -8.87 7.38 0.54
N ASN A 158 -9.22 8.64 0.24
CA ASN A 158 -9.08 9.76 1.15
C ASN A 158 -10.22 10.77 0.96
N CYS A 159 -11.14 10.88 1.93
CA CYS A 159 -12.28 11.80 1.84
C CYS A 159 -11.89 13.28 1.86
N ASN A 160 -10.70 13.62 2.32
CA ASN A 160 -10.15 14.97 2.27
C ASN A 160 -9.38 15.20 0.94
N GLY A 161 -9.11 14.16 0.17
CA GLY A 161 -8.33 14.20 -1.07
C GLY A 161 -9.19 14.42 -2.32
N TRP A 162 -8.57 15.05 -3.31
CA TRP A 162 -9.10 15.21 -4.65
C TRP A 162 -7.96 15.14 -5.68
N GLN A 163 -8.34 14.86 -6.91
CA GLN A 163 -7.46 14.86 -8.08
C GLN A 163 -8.09 15.70 -9.19
N MET A 164 -7.28 16.18 -10.13
CA MET A 164 -7.71 16.91 -11.31
C MET A 164 -6.75 16.63 -12.45
N CYS A 165 -7.27 16.51 -13.67
CA CYS A 165 -6.45 16.38 -14.87
C CYS A 165 -6.05 17.74 -15.42
N TRP A 166 -4.79 17.87 -15.82
CA TRP A 166 -4.29 19.04 -16.53
C TRP A 166 -3.18 18.64 -17.50
N ASP A 167 -3.37 18.87 -18.79
CA ASP A 167 -2.44 18.49 -19.87
C ASP A 167 -2.07 17.00 -19.83
N GLY A 168 -3.04 16.15 -19.47
CA GLY A 168 -2.86 14.70 -19.33
C GLY A 168 -2.14 14.25 -18.05
N GLU A 169 -1.71 15.16 -17.19
CA GLU A 169 -1.11 14.86 -15.89
C GLU A 169 -2.13 14.94 -14.75
N VAL A 170 -1.99 14.05 -13.76
CA VAL A 170 -2.81 14.07 -12.55
C VAL A 170 -2.22 15.07 -11.56
N ILE A 171 -3.01 16.06 -11.17
CA ILE A 171 -2.73 16.97 -10.06
C ILE A 171 -3.57 16.54 -8.87
N SER A 172 -2.92 16.13 -7.79
CA SER A 172 -3.57 15.76 -6.53
C SER A 172 -3.51 16.89 -5.51
N GLY A 173 -4.52 16.98 -4.66
CA GLY A 173 -4.56 17.92 -3.56
C GLY A 173 -5.48 17.48 -2.43
N THR A 174 -5.55 18.30 -1.40
CA THR A 174 -6.42 18.08 -0.24
C THR A 174 -7.27 19.30 0.04
N CYS A 175 -8.41 19.07 0.68
CA CYS A 175 -9.24 20.12 1.20
C CYS A 175 -8.59 20.79 2.43
N PRO A 176 -8.76 22.11 2.62
CA PRO A 176 -8.21 22.78 3.79
C PRO A 176 -8.71 22.16 5.10
N GLY A 177 -7.85 22.08 6.12
CA GLY A 177 -8.24 21.62 7.46
C GLY A 177 -8.89 20.23 7.45
N THR A 178 -10.08 20.12 8.04
CA THR A 178 -10.83 18.85 8.19
C THR A 178 -12.01 18.73 7.22
N PHE A 179 -12.07 19.56 6.17
CA PHE A 179 -13.16 19.50 5.18
C PHE A 179 -13.03 18.26 4.29
N TYR A 180 -14.14 17.73 3.80
CA TYR A 180 -14.16 16.62 2.85
C TYR A 180 -14.43 17.12 1.44
N PHE A 181 -13.84 16.46 0.45
CA PHE A 181 -14.08 16.77 -0.95
C PHE A 181 -15.41 16.15 -1.39
N SER A 182 -16.32 17.02 -1.83
CA SER A 182 -17.61 16.64 -2.38
C SER A 182 -17.51 16.54 -3.90
N ALA A 183 -17.63 15.33 -4.44
CA ALA A 183 -17.69 15.09 -5.89
C ALA A 183 -18.86 15.83 -6.55
N SER A 184 -20.02 15.86 -5.89
CA SER A 184 -21.25 16.42 -6.45
C SER A 184 -21.21 17.94 -6.64
N SER A 185 -20.36 18.65 -5.89
CA SER A 185 -20.16 20.09 -6.01
C SER A 185 -18.76 20.48 -6.50
N ALA A 186 -17.89 19.49 -6.76
CA ALA A 186 -16.47 19.68 -7.07
C ALA A 186 -15.77 20.64 -6.09
N SER A 187 -16.08 20.54 -4.80
CA SER A 187 -15.62 21.49 -3.79
C SER A 187 -15.46 20.86 -2.42
N CYS A 188 -14.68 21.50 -1.56
CA CYS A 188 -14.61 21.15 -0.15
C CYS A 188 -15.89 21.54 0.58
N ASP A 189 -16.44 20.62 1.36
CA ASP A 189 -17.63 20.81 2.19
C ASP A 189 -17.40 20.16 3.56
N TYR A 190 -18.26 20.48 4.52
CA TYR A 190 -18.16 19.96 5.86
C TYR A 190 -18.35 18.43 5.86
N PRO A 191 -17.62 17.69 6.72
CA PRO A 191 -17.70 16.22 6.77
C PRO A 191 -19.11 15.65 6.90
N GLN A 192 -20.01 16.31 7.63
CA GLN A 192 -21.40 15.85 7.78
C GLN A 192 -22.25 15.95 6.51
N ASN A 193 -21.81 16.73 5.51
CA ASN A 193 -22.52 16.92 4.25
C ASN A 193 -22.02 15.97 3.15
N VAL A 194 -20.90 15.28 3.37
CA VAL A 194 -20.22 14.45 2.36
C VAL A 194 -20.16 13.01 2.83
N ALA A 195 -20.79 12.11 2.09
CA ALA A 195 -20.65 10.67 2.33
C ALA A 195 -19.18 10.25 2.19
N CYS A 196 -18.63 9.63 3.23
CA CYS A 196 -17.24 9.22 3.31
C CYS A 196 -17.19 7.73 3.65
N ASP A 197 -17.37 6.90 2.62
CA ASP A 197 -17.29 5.46 2.73
C ASP A 197 -15.94 4.99 2.18
N ILE A 198 -14.85 5.29 2.92
CA ILE A 198 -13.56 4.68 2.62
C ILE A 198 -13.64 3.24 3.10
N SER A 199 -14.13 2.34 2.26
CA SER A 199 -13.95 0.91 2.48
C SER A 199 -12.54 0.56 2.02
N VAL A 200 -11.54 0.77 2.88
CA VAL A 200 -10.25 0.11 2.66
C VAL A 200 -10.53 -1.39 2.71
N PRO A 201 -10.20 -2.17 1.65
CA PRO A 201 -10.32 -3.62 1.73
C PRO A 201 -9.58 -4.10 2.98
N PRO A 202 -10.20 -4.95 3.82
CA PRO A 202 -9.58 -5.36 5.08
C PRO A 202 -8.25 -6.04 4.79
N LEU A 203 -7.20 -5.62 5.49
CA LEU A 203 -5.91 -6.29 5.44
C LEU A 203 -6.06 -7.66 6.09
N ILE A 204 -6.01 -8.74 5.31
CA ILE A 204 -6.16 -10.09 5.86
C ILE A 204 -4.85 -10.52 6.53
N ALA A 205 -4.93 -10.90 7.81
CA ALA A 205 -3.81 -11.38 8.58
C ALA A 205 -3.24 -12.68 8.00
N GLU A 206 -1.93 -12.72 7.82
CA GLU A 206 -1.25 -13.98 7.50
C GLU A 206 -1.43 -15.01 8.63
N LYS A 207 -1.37 -16.29 8.27
CA LYS A 207 -1.52 -17.38 9.23
C LYS A 207 -0.49 -17.28 10.36
N GLY A 208 -0.98 -17.15 11.59
CA GLY A 208 -0.13 -17.07 12.79
C GLY A 208 0.22 -15.64 13.22
N VAL A 209 -0.26 -14.61 12.51
CA VAL A 209 -0.17 -13.22 12.97
C VAL A 209 -1.19 -12.95 14.05
N CYS A 210 -2.47 -13.20 13.78
CA CYS A 210 -3.54 -13.16 14.78
C CYS A 210 -3.82 -14.58 15.30
N ALA A 211 -3.85 -14.78 16.61
CA ALA A 211 -4.25 -16.05 17.20
C ALA A 211 -5.78 -16.14 17.35
N GLN A 212 -6.42 -15.02 17.68
CA GLN A 212 -7.86 -14.88 17.86
C GLN A 212 -8.34 -13.43 17.64
N ALA A 213 -9.66 -13.24 17.49
CA ALA A 213 -10.27 -11.91 17.50
C ALA A 213 -10.05 -11.25 18.86
N GLY A 214 -9.72 -9.95 18.83
CA GLY A 214 -9.36 -9.18 20.01
C GLY A 214 -7.85 -9.00 20.21
N ASP A 215 -7.01 -9.75 19.49
CA ASP A 215 -5.56 -9.65 19.64
C ASP A 215 -5.03 -8.30 19.15
N PHE A 216 -4.01 -7.80 19.84
CA PHE A 216 -3.22 -6.66 19.39
C PHE A 216 -1.80 -7.12 19.05
N VAL A 217 -1.33 -6.79 17.85
CA VAL A 217 -0.02 -7.21 17.35
C VAL A 217 0.77 -6.02 16.84
N SER A 218 2.10 -6.06 16.95
CA SER A 218 2.93 -4.97 16.42
C SER A 218 2.79 -4.89 14.90
N ASP A 219 2.82 -3.68 14.36
CA ASP A 219 2.82 -3.46 12.91
C ASP A 219 4.15 -3.84 12.24
N LYS A 220 5.18 -4.10 13.04
CA LYS A 220 6.56 -4.43 12.66
C LYS A 220 7.26 -3.37 11.79
N VAL A 221 6.76 -2.13 11.82
CA VAL A 221 7.28 -1.00 11.05
C VAL A 221 7.70 0.13 11.98
N SER A 222 6.91 0.39 13.03
CA SER A 222 7.10 1.54 13.91
C SER A 222 7.01 1.15 15.38
N CYS A 223 7.61 1.97 16.25
CA CYS A 223 7.55 1.71 17.69
C CYS A 223 6.16 1.95 18.31
N ASN A 224 5.34 2.81 17.69
CA ASN A 224 4.02 3.16 18.20
C ASN A 224 2.87 2.50 17.43
N GLY A 225 3.11 1.87 16.29
CA GLY A 225 2.07 1.26 15.47
C GLY A 225 1.77 -0.20 15.82
N TYR A 226 0.50 -0.56 15.68
CA TYR A 226 -0.03 -1.88 15.96
C TYR A 226 -1.27 -2.18 15.13
N TYR A 227 -1.66 -3.45 15.08
CA TYR A 227 -2.91 -3.89 14.50
C TYR A 227 -3.83 -4.46 15.57
N TYR A 228 -5.12 -4.19 15.44
CA TYR A 228 -6.19 -4.90 16.11
C TYR A 228 -6.75 -6.00 15.20
N CYS A 229 -6.78 -7.22 15.70
CA CYS A 229 -7.27 -8.40 14.99
C CYS A 229 -8.78 -8.56 15.19
N HIS A 230 -9.56 -8.58 14.12
CA HIS A 230 -11.00 -8.91 14.18
C HIS A 230 -11.39 -9.95 13.14
N GLU A 231 -12.39 -10.76 13.47
CA GLU A 231 -12.88 -11.82 12.59
C GLU A 231 -13.94 -11.29 11.63
N LEU A 232 -13.78 -11.61 10.35
CA LEU A 232 -14.73 -11.31 9.27
C LEU A 232 -15.82 -12.37 9.18
N ALA A 233 -16.91 -12.07 8.46
CA ALA A 233 -18.05 -12.97 8.30
C ALA A 233 -17.71 -14.32 7.61
N ASP A 234 -16.60 -14.38 6.88
CA ASP A 234 -16.08 -15.59 6.22
C ASP A 234 -15.08 -16.36 7.09
N GLY A 235 -14.85 -15.92 8.33
CA GLY A 235 -13.92 -16.52 9.30
C GLY A 235 -12.45 -16.13 9.09
N GLN A 236 -12.14 -15.23 8.15
CA GLN A 236 -10.79 -14.68 8.02
C GLN A 236 -10.52 -13.64 9.12
N MET A 237 -9.25 -13.52 9.50
CA MET A 237 -8.80 -12.51 10.45
C MET A 237 -8.36 -11.26 9.69
N ALA A 238 -8.98 -10.13 9.98
CA ALA A 238 -8.59 -8.82 9.45
C ALA A 238 -7.73 -8.06 10.45
N LEU A 239 -6.84 -7.23 9.93
CA LEU A 239 -5.95 -6.33 10.64
C LEU A 239 -6.47 -4.90 10.46
N GLU A 240 -6.71 -4.22 11.58
CA GLU A 240 -7.03 -2.79 11.61
C GLU A 240 -5.84 -2.03 12.22
N HIS A 241 -5.17 -1.18 11.43
CA HIS A 241 -3.98 -0.45 11.90
C HIS A 241 -4.37 0.69 12.83
N ALA A 242 -3.60 0.85 13.90
CA ALA A 242 -3.70 1.94 14.84
C ALA A 242 -2.31 2.34 15.33
N VAL A 243 -2.22 3.53 15.92
CA VAL A 243 -0.99 4.05 16.51
C VAL A 243 -1.24 4.49 17.94
N CYS A 244 -0.28 4.22 18.82
CA CYS A 244 -0.26 4.75 20.16
C CYS A 244 -0.10 6.27 20.12
N SER A 245 -0.77 6.96 21.06
CA SER A 245 -0.65 8.40 21.23
C SER A 245 0.79 8.85 21.53
N ASP A 246 1.06 10.14 21.33
CA ASP A 246 2.39 10.74 21.52
C ASP A 246 3.06 10.33 22.85
N GLY A 247 4.34 9.99 22.77
CA GLY A 247 5.13 9.55 23.92
C GLY A 247 4.89 8.08 24.34
N ARG A 248 4.06 7.33 23.62
CA ARG A 248 3.79 5.92 23.90
C ARG A 248 4.15 5.01 22.75
N PHE A 249 4.70 3.85 23.09
CA PHE A 249 5.05 2.78 22.17
C PHE A 249 4.20 1.55 22.46
N PHE A 250 3.97 0.77 21.41
CA PHE A 250 3.19 -0.45 21.52
C PHE A 250 4.06 -1.59 22.07
N LEU A 251 3.58 -2.23 23.12
CA LEU A 251 4.16 -3.44 23.69
C LEU A 251 3.19 -4.59 23.46
N ALA A 252 3.58 -5.59 22.66
CA ALA A 252 2.74 -6.73 22.31
C ALA A 252 2.53 -7.76 23.44
N ALA A 253 3.19 -7.59 24.59
CA ALA A 253 3.07 -8.50 25.72
C ALA A 253 1.68 -8.39 26.40
N ASP A 254 1.24 -9.48 27.03
CA ASP A 254 0.02 -9.54 27.86
C ASP A 254 -1.25 -8.98 27.19
N GLY A 255 -1.42 -9.22 25.89
CA GLY A 255 -2.59 -8.78 25.14
C GLY A 255 -2.46 -7.38 24.53
N GLY A 256 -1.29 -6.75 24.59
CA GLY A 256 -1.01 -5.50 23.90
C GLY A 256 -1.34 -4.26 24.73
N ALA A 257 -0.38 -3.34 24.85
CA ALA A 257 -0.60 -2.07 25.53
C ALA A 257 0.25 -0.94 24.93
N CYS A 258 -0.32 0.26 24.87
CA CYS A 258 0.45 1.48 24.63
C CYS A 258 1.08 1.95 25.94
N VAL A 259 2.37 1.69 26.11
CA VAL A 259 3.14 2.03 27.32
C VAL A 259 4.03 3.26 27.06
N PRO A 260 4.47 4.00 28.10
CA PRO A 260 5.47 5.05 27.92
C PRO A 260 6.67 4.51 27.13
N ARG A 261 7.19 5.30 26.18
CA ARG A 261 8.30 4.89 25.31
C ARG A 261 9.62 4.57 26.03
N THR A 262 9.77 4.98 27.28
CA THR A 262 10.87 4.59 28.18
C THR A 262 10.71 3.17 28.74
N ASN A 263 9.51 2.59 28.71
CA ASN A 263 9.22 1.27 29.29
C ASN A 263 9.33 0.12 28.29
N VAL A 264 9.71 0.36 27.05
CA VAL A 264 9.81 -0.66 26.01
C VAL A 264 11.04 -0.45 25.14
N ALA A 265 11.86 -1.49 25.02
CA ALA A 265 12.91 -1.58 24.03
C ALA A 265 12.25 -1.76 22.65
N CYS A 266 12.61 -0.90 21.71
CA CYS A 266 12.06 -0.93 20.36
C CYS A 266 13.21 -1.05 19.35
N PRO A 267 13.13 -1.97 18.38
CA PRO A 267 14.14 -2.11 17.34
C PRO A 267 13.95 -1.14 16.16
N TYR A 268 12.85 -0.39 16.12
CA TYR A 268 12.53 0.58 15.07
C TYR A 268 12.96 2.00 15.48
N ASP A 269 12.79 2.96 14.56
CA ASP A 269 13.14 4.36 14.82
C ASP A 269 12.33 4.92 16.00
N ARG A 270 13.04 5.18 17.10
CA ARG A 270 12.47 5.70 18.33
C ARG A 270 12.09 7.19 18.19
N CYS A 271 12.48 7.87 17.12
CA CYS A 271 12.11 9.26 16.86
C CYS A 271 10.66 9.44 16.41
N VAL A 272 9.90 8.36 16.17
CA VAL A 272 8.48 8.45 15.80
C VAL A 272 7.70 9.29 16.82
N GLY A 273 7.02 10.33 16.33
CA GLY A 273 6.27 11.28 17.16
C GLY A 273 7.10 12.35 17.87
N LEU A 274 8.39 12.49 17.56
CA LEU A 274 9.29 13.52 18.11
C LEU A 274 9.82 14.46 17.03
N GLY A 275 10.25 15.65 17.44
CA GLY A 275 11.00 16.55 16.57
C GLY A 275 10.16 17.42 15.62
N ASN A 276 8.83 17.46 15.80
CA ASN A 276 7.90 18.14 14.88
C ASN A 276 7.96 19.69 14.92
N THR A 277 8.50 20.28 16.00
CA THR A 277 8.59 21.74 16.17
C THR A 277 10.00 22.22 16.48
N THR A 278 10.71 21.45 17.30
CA THR A 278 12.12 21.65 17.64
C THR A 278 12.80 20.28 17.70
N ILE A 279 14.12 20.25 17.51
CA ILE A 279 14.91 19.03 17.73
C ILE A 279 14.60 18.45 19.12
N GLN A 280 14.32 17.15 19.15
CA GLN A 280 14.15 16.37 20.37
C GLN A 280 15.10 15.17 20.33
N LEU A 281 15.28 14.51 21.45
CA LEU A 281 16.19 13.40 21.63
C LEU A 281 15.43 12.15 22.10
N ALA A 282 15.91 10.98 21.72
CA ALA A 282 15.38 9.68 22.12
C ALA A 282 16.50 8.82 22.68
N SER A 283 16.28 8.01 23.73
CA SER A 283 17.30 7.05 24.16
C SER A 283 17.57 6.04 23.05
N GLU A 284 18.82 5.64 22.87
CA GLU A 284 19.18 4.50 22.02
C GLU A 284 18.86 3.18 22.75
N SER A 285 18.49 2.14 21.99
CA SER A 285 18.26 0.80 22.55
C SER A 285 19.60 0.09 22.81
N ASP A 286 19.63 -0.80 23.81
CA ASP A 286 20.75 -1.73 24.06
C ASP A 286 22.13 -1.11 24.34
N ASP A 287 22.19 0.10 24.89
CA ASP A 287 23.45 0.83 25.14
C ASP A 287 23.73 1.15 26.62
N GLY A 288 22.86 0.67 27.51
CA GLY A 288 22.94 0.96 28.95
C GLY A 288 22.48 2.38 29.31
N CYS A 289 21.63 2.98 28.49
CA CYS A 289 21.08 4.32 28.64
C CYS A 289 22.13 5.43 28.58
N ARG A 290 23.11 5.31 27.68
CA ARG A 290 24.24 6.27 27.56
C ARG A 290 24.15 7.16 26.32
N GLY A 291 23.50 6.67 25.29
CA GLY A 291 23.35 7.29 23.98
C GLY A 291 21.93 7.76 23.72
N PHE A 292 21.84 8.59 22.69
CA PHE A 292 20.60 9.18 22.24
C PHE A 292 20.60 9.41 20.72
N ALA A 293 19.45 9.23 20.09
CA ALA A 293 19.17 9.73 18.75
C ALA A 293 18.75 11.21 18.80
N ILE A 294 19.11 11.94 17.75
CA ILE A 294 18.70 13.31 17.47
C ILE A 294 17.53 13.22 16.49
N CYS A 295 16.35 13.66 16.92
CA CYS A 295 15.10 13.52 16.21
C CYS A 295 14.66 14.84 15.58
N GLN A 296 14.32 14.78 14.29
CA GLN A 296 13.68 15.87 13.55
C GLN A 296 12.59 15.28 12.65
N ASP A 297 11.40 15.86 12.70
CA ASP A 297 10.24 15.45 11.88
C ASP A 297 9.93 13.94 11.94
N GLY A 298 10.04 13.36 13.14
CA GLY A 298 9.72 11.95 13.40
C GLY A 298 10.84 10.96 13.08
N VAL A 299 12.01 11.42 12.63
CA VAL A 299 13.11 10.56 12.13
C VAL A 299 14.43 10.89 12.82
N SER A 300 15.25 9.86 13.03
CA SER A 300 16.63 10.02 13.51
C SER A 300 17.53 10.64 12.43
N ILE A 301 18.06 11.83 12.71
CA ILE A 301 19.01 12.55 11.83
C ILE A 301 20.47 12.42 12.29
N GLY A 302 20.69 11.70 13.39
CA GLY A 302 22.01 11.47 13.96
C GLY A 302 21.92 10.87 15.35
N THR A 303 23.06 10.50 15.92
CA THR A 303 23.16 9.96 17.28
C THR A 303 24.26 10.65 18.06
N GLY A 304 24.21 10.52 19.37
CA GLY A 304 25.21 11.02 20.31
C GLY A 304 25.34 10.11 21.53
N THR A 305 26.39 10.35 22.31
CA THR A 305 26.63 9.66 23.58
C THR A 305 26.93 10.69 24.65
N CYS A 306 26.41 10.47 25.85
CA CYS A 306 26.66 11.34 26.97
C CYS A 306 28.16 11.37 27.34
N PRO A 307 28.70 12.53 27.73
CA PRO A 307 30.10 12.67 28.08
C PRO A 307 30.42 11.96 29.41
N ALA A 308 31.70 11.67 29.64
CA ALA A 308 32.22 11.23 30.94
C ALA A 308 31.47 10.03 31.59
N GLU A 309 30.97 9.10 30.77
CA GLU A 309 30.20 7.94 31.22
C GLU A 309 28.89 8.30 31.97
N GLU A 310 28.31 9.45 31.67
CA GLU A 310 26.97 9.84 32.13
C GLU A 310 25.86 9.07 31.40
N TYR A 311 24.65 9.14 31.96
CA TYR A 311 23.46 8.51 31.42
C TYR A 311 22.55 9.53 30.75
N PHE A 312 21.90 9.14 29.66
CA PHE A 312 20.90 9.96 29.00
C PHE A 312 19.51 9.74 29.64
N ASP A 313 18.96 10.82 30.21
CA ASP A 313 17.59 10.84 30.71
C ASP A 313 16.65 11.38 29.62
N GLU A 314 15.88 10.46 29.03
CA GLU A 314 14.92 10.75 27.98
C GLU A 314 13.79 11.69 28.42
N LEU A 315 13.41 11.68 29.70
CA LEU A 315 12.32 12.53 30.20
C LEU A 315 12.77 13.99 30.33
N THR A 316 14.02 14.21 30.75
CA THR A 316 14.60 15.55 30.88
C THR A 316 15.38 16.01 29.64
N GLN A 317 15.59 15.11 28.68
CA GLN A 317 16.31 15.33 27.42
C GLN A 317 17.77 15.75 27.66
N ARG A 318 18.42 15.21 28.70
CA ARG A 318 19.74 15.64 29.15
C ARG A 318 20.59 14.48 29.66
N CYS A 319 21.91 14.65 29.58
CA CYS A 319 22.87 13.80 30.26
C CYS A 319 22.89 14.11 31.77
N THR A 320 23.01 13.07 32.58
CA THR A 320 23.01 13.13 34.03
C THR A 320 23.95 12.09 34.62
N THR A 321 24.54 12.42 35.77
CA THR A 321 25.34 11.47 36.56
C THR A 321 24.47 10.51 37.37
N ALA A 322 23.16 10.76 37.47
CA ALA A 322 22.22 9.83 38.07
C ALA A 322 22.07 8.60 37.16
N VAL A 323 22.10 7.41 37.75
CA VAL A 323 21.93 6.16 37.00
C VAL A 323 20.53 6.11 36.39
N ILE A 324 20.47 6.07 35.06
CA ILE A 324 19.24 5.82 34.30
C ILE A 324 19.22 4.36 33.90
N SER A 325 18.07 3.72 34.09
CA SER A 325 17.88 2.30 33.81
C SER A 325 16.49 2.05 33.21
N TYR A 326 16.11 2.84 32.20
CA TYR A 326 14.84 2.61 31.50
C TYR A 326 14.89 1.30 30.71
N PRO A 327 13.83 0.47 30.76
CA PRO A 327 13.76 -0.73 29.93
C PRO A 327 14.02 -0.47 28.44
N ALA A 328 13.73 0.73 27.96
CA ALA A 328 13.99 1.16 26.60
C ALA A 328 15.46 1.09 26.13
N CYS A 329 16.43 1.23 27.04
CA CYS A 329 17.85 1.38 26.71
C CYS A 329 18.77 0.44 27.50
N GLN A 330 18.19 -0.39 28.37
CA GLN A 330 18.96 -1.42 29.06
C GLN A 330 19.53 -2.42 28.05
N THR A 331 20.81 -2.78 28.23
CA THR A 331 21.43 -3.87 27.49
C THR A 331 20.68 -5.16 27.80
N GLN A 332 20.09 -5.83 26.81
CA GLN A 332 19.58 -7.18 27.00
C GLN A 332 20.72 -8.08 27.47
N VAL A 333 20.64 -8.58 28.71
CA VAL A 333 21.57 -9.60 29.20
C VAL A 333 21.24 -10.87 28.44
N VAL A 334 21.97 -11.16 27.36
CA VAL A 334 21.85 -12.44 26.67
C VAL A 334 22.34 -13.51 27.65
N ALA A 335 21.40 -14.15 28.35
CA ALA A 335 21.64 -15.39 29.06
C ALA A 335 21.92 -16.46 28.00
N HIS A 336 23.16 -16.56 27.55
CA HIS A 336 23.66 -17.76 26.88
C HIS A 336 23.60 -18.90 27.90
N THR A 337 22.47 -19.62 27.95
CA THR A 337 22.45 -20.97 28.48
C THR A 337 23.38 -21.79 27.60
N ALA A 338 24.59 -22.05 28.10
CA ALA A 338 25.47 -23.05 27.55
C ALA A 338 24.72 -24.39 27.58
N ASN A 339 24.31 -24.86 26.39
CA ASN A 339 23.92 -26.24 26.18
C ASN A 339 25.17 -27.09 26.41
N ASN A 340 25.30 -27.69 27.59
CA ASN A 340 26.18 -28.82 27.76
C ASN A 340 25.58 -29.99 27.00
N ASP A 341 26.20 -30.26 25.87
CA ASP A 341 26.09 -31.47 25.09
C ASP A 341 26.68 -32.63 25.91
N ASP A 342 25.83 -33.48 26.48
CA ASP A 342 26.23 -34.84 26.83
C ASP A 342 25.01 -35.78 26.84
N THR A 343 24.78 -36.46 25.72
CA THR A 343 23.97 -37.67 25.66
C THR A 343 24.76 -38.79 25.04
N THR A 344 25.31 -39.66 25.89
CA THR A 344 25.31 -41.13 25.75
C THR A 344 25.78 -41.70 27.09
N GLY A 345 25.14 -42.62 27.79
CA GLY A 345 24.03 -43.50 27.53
C GLY A 345 24.17 -44.68 28.51
N THR A 346 23.02 -45.10 29.05
CA THR A 346 22.72 -46.50 29.42
C THR A 346 23.07 -47.03 30.83
N SER A 347 21.98 -47.47 31.48
CA SER A 347 21.79 -48.68 32.31
C SER A 347 22.10 -48.71 33.81
N THR A 348 20.99 -48.96 34.53
CA THR A 348 20.75 -49.97 35.59
C THR A 348 21.17 -49.68 37.04
N SER A 349 20.12 -49.47 37.86
CA SER A 349 19.85 -50.06 39.19
C SER A 349 21.00 -50.34 40.16
N ASP A 350 21.02 -49.67 41.32
CA ASP A 350 20.54 -50.29 42.58
C ASP A 350 20.50 -49.27 43.74
N SER A 351 19.69 -49.59 44.75
CA SER A 351 19.36 -48.77 45.93
C SER A 351 20.38 -48.97 47.10
N PRO A 352 20.16 -48.48 48.34
CA PRO A 352 20.88 -47.35 48.94
C PRO A 352 21.82 -47.75 50.11
N ARG A 353 22.78 -46.89 50.49
CA ARG A 353 23.49 -47.03 51.78
C ARG A 353 23.94 -45.72 52.43
N GLN A 354 23.25 -45.42 53.53
CA GLN A 354 23.71 -44.89 54.83
C GLN A 354 24.82 -43.82 54.91
N ALA A 355 24.38 -42.66 55.41
CA ALA A 355 24.84 -41.92 56.59
C ALA A 355 26.31 -42.04 57.03
N THR A 356 26.96 -40.90 57.24
CA THR A 356 27.55 -40.56 58.56
C THR A 356 27.87 -39.07 58.64
N SER A 357 27.51 -38.51 59.79
CA SER A 357 27.82 -37.19 60.31
C SER A 357 29.06 -37.25 61.20
N THR A 358 29.95 -36.26 61.11
CA THR A 358 30.81 -35.75 62.21
C THR A 358 31.44 -34.45 61.71
N GLU A 359 31.11 -33.26 62.22
CA GLU A 359 31.44 -32.63 63.51
C GLU A 359 32.82 -31.91 63.50
N ALA A 360 32.74 -30.59 63.68
CA ALA A 360 33.66 -29.60 64.28
C ALA A 360 35.19 -29.76 64.17
N ALA A 361 35.84 -28.76 63.56
CA ALA A 361 36.67 -27.74 64.24
C ALA A 361 37.14 -26.68 63.21
#